data_AF-A0A8S0U5G0-F1
#
_entry.id   AF-A0A8S0U5G0-F1
#
_cell.length_a   1.000
_cell.length_b   1.000
_cell.length_c   1.000
_cell.angle_alpha   90.00
_cell.angle_beta   90.00
_cell.angle_gamma   90.00
#
_symmetry.space_group_name_H-M   'P 1'
#
loop_
_entity.id
_entity.type
_entity.pdbx_description
1 polymer ?
#
loop_
_entity_poly.entity_id
_entity_poly.type
_entity_poly.pdbx_seq_one_letter_code
_entity_poly.pdbx_strand_id
1 'polypeptide(L)'
;MMKCFTIFKDKSKSKKRRSAPQLSNHRKSDNLDLRRVSKSTDSYSSPRSIKEMYKEREQNLRDFSLFELREATNNFNRLLKIGEGGFGSVYKGTIMPPNGLGDSMVVAIKKLNTQGLQGHKQWVAEVQILGALDHPNLVKLLGYCALDGERGIQRLLVYEYMPNKSLEDHLFNRAMPTVPWRTRLHIILGAAQGMAYLHEDAEVQQVIYRDFKSSNVLLDKDFNPKLSDFGLAREGPTGGQTHVSTAVSSEMIKLS
;
A
#
# COMPACT_ATOMS: atom_id res chain seq x y z
N MET A 1 -15.96 19.57 12.37
CA MET A 1 -17.34 19.07 12.23
C MET A 1 -17.25 17.71 11.53
N MET A 2 -17.80 16.67 12.15
CA MET A 2 -17.86 15.24 11.78
C MET A 2 -16.54 14.45 11.54
N LYS A 3 -16.06 13.83 12.63
CA LYS A 3 -15.05 12.76 12.66
C LYS A 3 -15.66 11.47 12.09
N CYS A 4 -15.17 10.95 10.97
CA CYS A 4 -15.67 9.75 10.30
C CYS A 4 -15.07 8.43 10.86
N PHE A 5 -14.78 8.36 12.17
CA PHE A 5 -14.15 7.19 12.80
C PHE A 5 -14.95 6.68 13.99
N THR A 6 -16.15 6.15 13.72
CA THR A 6 -16.94 5.38 14.69
C THR A 6 -17.39 4.05 14.08
N ILE A 7 -16.44 3.21 13.65
CA ILE A 7 -16.73 1.82 13.21
C ILE A 7 -15.81 0.82 13.93
N PHE A 8 -15.65 0.99 15.24
CA PHE A 8 -15.11 -0.06 16.12
C PHE A 8 -16.09 -0.26 17.29
N LYS A 9 -17.20 -0.95 17.04
CA LYS A 9 -17.96 -1.64 18.09
C LYS A 9 -17.97 -3.13 17.78
N ASP A 10 -17.25 -3.85 18.64
CA ASP A 10 -17.20 -5.30 18.71
C ASP A 10 -18.61 -5.88 18.87
N LYS A 11 -18.97 -6.84 18.02
CA LYS A 11 -20.09 -7.76 18.28
C LYS A 11 -19.51 -9.15 18.50
N SER A 12 -19.14 -9.41 19.76
CA SER A 12 -18.94 -10.76 20.27
C SER A 12 -20.29 -11.49 20.25
N LYS A 13 -20.50 -12.36 19.26
CA LYS A 13 -21.51 -13.41 19.35
C LYS A 13 -20.83 -14.69 19.78
N SER A 14 -21.05 -15.04 21.05
CA SER A 14 -20.66 -16.33 21.61
C SER A 14 -21.39 -17.45 20.85
N LYS A 15 -20.63 -18.45 20.41
CA LYS A 15 -21.17 -19.74 20.00
C LYS A 15 -20.51 -20.80 20.85
N LYS A 16 -21.26 -21.28 21.84
CA LYS A 16 -20.99 -22.53 22.59
C LYS A 16 -20.65 -23.64 21.59
N ARG A 17 -19.45 -24.22 21.69
CA ARG A 17 -19.13 -25.52 21.11
C ARG A 17 -18.84 -26.50 22.24
N ARG A 18 -19.46 -27.67 22.09
CA ARG A 18 -19.56 -28.78 23.05
C ARG A 18 -18.23 -29.51 23.18
N SER A 19 -17.92 -29.94 24.41
CA SER A 19 -16.78 -30.76 24.80
C SER A 19 -16.91 -32.22 24.36
N ALA A 20 -15.79 -32.87 24.06
CA ALA A 20 -15.60 -34.33 23.98
C ALA A 20 -14.07 -34.63 24.16
N PRO A 21 -13.63 -35.85 24.54
CA PRO A 21 -12.87 -36.09 25.76
C PRO A 21 -11.35 -36.21 25.60
N GLN A 22 -10.66 -36.05 26.75
CA GLN A 22 -9.23 -36.25 26.97
C GLN A 22 -8.84 -37.74 26.87
N LEU A 23 -7.76 -38.04 26.16
CA LEU A 23 -7.09 -39.33 26.15
C LEU A 23 -5.65 -39.13 26.61
N SER A 24 -5.40 -39.56 27.85
CA SER A 24 -4.10 -39.65 28.48
C SER A 24 -3.25 -40.73 27.81
N ASN A 25 -2.01 -40.42 27.45
CA ASN A 25 -0.98 -41.44 27.28
C ASN A 25 0.36 -40.94 27.84
N HIS A 26 0.74 -41.52 28.97
CA HIS A 26 2.09 -41.51 29.52
C HIS A 26 3.01 -42.37 28.65
N ARG A 27 4.13 -41.80 28.17
CA ARG A 27 5.41 -42.52 27.99
C ARG A 27 6.59 -41.58 28.29
N LYS A 28 7.51 -42.09 29.12
CA LYS A 28 8.78 -41.51 29.56
C LYS A 28 9.91 -41.79 28.54
N SER A 29 11.06 -41.14 28.80
CA SER A 29 12.42 -41.30 28.22
C SER A 29 12.73 -40.30 27.09
N ASP A 30 13.88 -39.62 27.00
CA ASP A 30 15.11 -39.58 27.83
C ASP A 30 15.78 -38.20 27.71
N ASN A 31 16.52 -37.84 28.76
CA ASN A 31 17.42 -36.69 28.84
C ASN A 31 18.61 -36.85 27.89
N LEU A 32 18.90 -35.82 27.09
CA LEU A 32 20.26 -35.51 26.67
C LEU A 32 20.51 -34.01 26.82
N ASP A 33 21.33 -33.71 27.82
CA ASP A 33 21.94 -32.42 28.13
C ASP A 33 22.81 -31.90 26.98
N LEU A 34 22.49 -30.70 26.47
CA LEU A 34 23.45 -29.84 25.79
C LEU A 34 23.33 -28.42 26.34
N ARG A 35 24.05 -28.16 27.44
CA ARG A 35 24.37 -26.80 27.89
C ARG A 35 25.35 -26.17 26.91
N ARG A 36 25.00 -25.05 26.26
CA ARG A 36 25.97 -23.96 26.04
C ARG A 36 25.34 -22.63 25.58
N VAL A 37 25.66 -21.63 26.40
CA VAL A 37 25.77 -20.18 26.14
C VAL A 37 24.46 -19.42 25.88
N SER A 38 23.90 -18.93 26.98
CA SER A 38 23.11 -17.70 27.06
C SER A 38 23.91 -16.53 26.46
N LYS A 39 23.62 -16.19 25.20
CA LYS A 39 23.90 -14.84 24.69
C LYS A 39 22.78 -13.93 25.16
N SER A 40 23.18 -12.83 25.77
CA SER A 40 22.37 -11.72 26.24
C SER A 40 21.29 -11.37 25.23
N THR A 41 20.04 -11.37 25.70
CA THR A 41 18.90 -10.72 25.06
C THR A 41 19.22 -9.23 24.92
N ASP A 42 19.71 -8.83 23.75
CA ASP A 42 19.51 -7.47 23.29
C ASP A 42 18.00 -7.26 23.23
N SER A 43 17.51 -6.26 23.97
CA SER A 43 16.12 -5.85 23.97
C SER A 43 15.79 -5.21 22.63
N TYR A 44 15.65 -6.03 21.58
CA TYR A 44 15.00 -5.59 20.35
C TYR A 44 13.55 -5.28 20.73
N SER A 45 13.21 -3.98 20.66
CA SER A 45 11.81 -3.56 20.67
C SER A 45 11.09 -4.33 19.57
N SER A 46 9.96 -4.96 19.89
CA SER A 46 9.14 -5.63 18.90
C SER A 46 8.81 -4.67 17.75
N PRO A 47 8.90 -5.10 16.47
CA PRO A 47 8.54 -4.25 15.33
C PRO A 47 7.15 -3.61 15.53
N ARG A 48 7.02 -2.32 15.22
CA ARG A 48 5.76 -1.58 15.41
C ARG A 48 4.73 -2.04 14.39
N SER A 49 3.46 -2.15 14.78
CA SER A 49 2.40 -2.46 13.80
C SER A 49 2.18 -1.27 12.86
N ILE A 50 1.87 -1.55 11.59
CA ILE A 50 1.48 -0.53 10.59
C ILE A 50 0.33 0.33 11.13
N LYS A 51 -0.60 -0.24 11.90
CA LYS A 51 -1.71 0.50 12.48
C LYS A 51 -1.28 1.52 13.53
N GLU A 52 -0.22 1.23 14.29
CA GLU A 52 0.33 2.15 15.30
C GLU A 52 1.09 3.28 14.60
N MET A 53 1.97 2.92 13.66
CA MET A 53 2.71 3.90 12.87
C MET A 53 1.81 4.81 12.04
N TYR A 54 0.75 4.26 11.45
CA TYR A 54 -0.25 5.05 10.76
C TYR A 54 -0.88 6.09 11.70
N LYS A 55 -1.26 5.73 12.94
CA LYS A 55 -1.84 6.71 13.87
C LYS A 55 -0.86 7.84 14.26
N GLU A 56 0.43 7.54 14.31
CA GLU A 56 1.46 8.56 14.57
C GLU A 56 1.66 9.48 13.36
N ARG A 57 1.55 8.93 12.14
CA ARG A 57 1.88 9.62 10.89
C ARG A 57 0.65 10.06 10.08
N GLU A 58 -0.57 9.75 10.50
CA GLU A 58 -1.80 10.05 9.73
C GLU A 58 -2.00 11.54 9.49
N GLN A 59 -1.44 12.38 10.38
CA GLN A 59 -1.46 13.83 10.25
C GLN A 59 -0.69 14.33 9.01
N ASN A 60 0.15 13.48 8.40
CA ASN A 60 0.89 13.79 7.18
C ASN A 60 0.05 13.60 5.90
N LEU A 61 -1.08 12.88 5.98
CA LEU A 61 -1.98 12.70 4.84
C LEU A 61 -3.07 13.77 4.85
N ARG A 62 -3.21 14.48 3.72
CA ARG A 62 -4.25 15.49 3.56
C ARG A 62 -5.60 14.84 3.22
N ASP A 63 -6.65 15.25 3.92
CA ASP A 63 -8.04 14.95 3.54
C ASP A 63 -8.49 15.93 2.46
N PHE A 64 -8.61 15.45 1.22
CA PHE A 64 -9.02 16.21 0.07
C PHE A 64 -10.53 16.13 -0.12
N SER A 65 -11.15 17.29 -0.38
CA SER A 65 -12.55 17.30 -0.79
C SER A 65 -12.71 16.75 -2.22
N LEU A 66 -13.83 16.09 -2.49
CA LEU A 66 -14.12 15.63 -3.86
C LEU A 66 -14.21 16.80 -4.85
N PHE A 67 -14.67 17.97 -4.38
CA PHE A 67 -14.73 19.19 -5.19
C PHE A 67 -13.33 19.62 -5.64
N GLU A 68 -12.37 19.70 -4.71
CA GLU A 68 -10.98 20.05 -5.01
C GLU A 68 -10.36 19.09 -6.04
N LEU A 69 -10.57 17.78 -5.87
CA LEU A 69 -10.02 16.79 -6.81
C LEU A 69 -10.70 16.84 -8.19
N ARG A 70 -11.97 17.27 -8.26
CA ARG A 70 -12.64 17.53 -9.54
C ARG A 70 -12.05 18.74 -10.24
N GLU A 71 -11.86 19.85 -9.53
CA GLU A 71 -11.23 21.05 -10.09
C GLU A 71 -9.83 20.73 -10.62
N ALA A 72 -9.03 20.03 -9.81
CA ALA A 72 -7.66 19.63 -10.16
C ALA A 72 -7.57 18.75 -11.42
N THR A 73 -8.65 18.04 -11.76
CA THR A 73 -8.70 17.09 -12.89
C THR A 73 -9.66 17.55 -13.99
N ASN A 74 -10.15 18.79 -13.95
CA ASN A 74 -11.19 19.31 -14.84
C ASN A 74 -12.37 18.32 -14.97
N ASN A 75 -12.96 17.96 -13.83
CA ASN A 75 -14.03 16.97 -13.68
C ASN A 75 -13.66 15.56 -14.18
N PHE A 76 -12.47 15.07 -13.82
CA PHE A 76 -11.95 13.77 -14.28
C PHE A 76 -11.94 13.64 -15.80
N ASN A 77 -11.45 14.68 -16.47
CA ASN A 77 -11.39 14.74 -17.92
C ASN A 77 -10.60 13.55 -18.49
N ARG A 78 -11.15 12.89 -19.52
CA ARG A 78 -10.51 11.74 -20.17
C ARG A 78 -9.15 12.08 -20.78
N LEU A 79 -8.92 13.33 -21.17
CA LEU A 79 -7.61 13.80 -21.69
C LEU A 79 -6.53 13.84 -20.60
N LEU A 80 -6.92 13.93 -19.34
CA LEU A 80 -6.01 13.90 -18.20
C LEU A 80 -5.85 12.50 -17.61
N LYS A 81 -6.51 11.49 -18.18
CA LYS A 81 -6.39 10.10 -17.74
C LYS A 81 -5.03 9.55 -18.16
N ILE A 82 -4.26 9.08 -17.18
CA ILE A 82 -2.89 8.57 -17.36
C ILE A 82 -2.77 7.07 -17.13
N GLY A 83 -3.81 6.42 -16.59
CA GLY A 83 -3.83 4.98 -16.39
C GLY A 83 -5.23 4.43 -16.06
N GLU A 84 -5.41 3.13 -16.28
CA GLU A 84 -6.62 2.39 -15.95
C GLU A 84 -6.29 0.92 -15.70
N GLY A 85 -6.94 0.32 -14.71
CA GLY A 85 -6.84 -1.11 -14.42
C GLY A 85 -7.94 -1.60 -13.49
N GLY A 86 -7.81 -2.82 -12.98
CA GLY A 86 -8.78 -3.42 -12.05
C GLY A 86 -9.02 -2.57 -10.79
N PHE A 87 -8.02 -1.79 -10.40
CA PHE A 87 -8.02 -0.92 -9.21
C PHE A 87 -8.63 0.47 -9.44
N GLY A 88 -9.05 0.79 -10.67
CA GLY A 88 -9.68 2.07 -11.02
C GLY A 88 -8.93 2.86 -12.08
N SER A 89 -9.24 4.15 -12.15
CA SER A 89 -8.67 5.09 -13.14
C SER A 89 -7.76 6.10 -12.45
N VAL A 90 -6.63 6.42 -13.08
CA VAL A 90 -5.68 7.41 -12.59
C VAL A 90 -5.68 8.63 -13.51
N TYR A 91 -5.76 9.81 -12.92
CA TYR A 91 -5.78 11.10 -13.62
C TYR A 91 -4.59 11.94 -13.17
N LYS A 92 -3.97 12.65 -14.10
CA LYS A 92 -3.06 13.75 -13.78
C LYS A 92 -3.91 14.93 -13.31
N GLY A 93 -3.52 15.54 -12.21
CA GLY A 93 -4.17 16.75 -11.71
C GLY A 93 -3.16 17.78 -11.22
N THR A 94 -3.66 19.01 -11.02
CA THR A 94 -2.88 20.12 -10.49
C THR A 94 -3.60 20.66 -9.26
N ILE A 95 -2.98 20.53 -8.09
CA ILE A 95 -3.49 21.01 -6.81
C ILE A 95 -2.90 22.39 -6.54
N MET A 96 -3.77 23.37 -6.30
CA MET A 96 -3.37 24.71 -5.90
C MET A 96 -3.11 24.75 -4.38
N PRO A 97 -2.17 25.58 -3.90
CA PRO A 97 -1.98 25.80 -2.47
C PRO A 97 -3.28 26.38 -1.84
N PRO A 98 -3.61 26.02 -0.58
CA PRO A 98 -4.87 26.42 0.06
C PRO A 98 -5.10 27.94 0.14
N ASN A 99 -4.03 28.72 0.17
CA ASN A 99 -4.04 30.19 0.22
C ASN A 99 -3.76 30.84 -1.14
N GLY A 100 -3.66 30.05 -2.21
CA GLY A 100 -3.30 30.53 -3.56
C GLY A 100 -1.89 31.10 -3.68
N LEU A 101 -1.07 31.00 -2.62
CA LEU A 101 0.30 31.51 -2.58
C LEU A 101 1.28 30.33 -2.70
N GLY A 102 2.11 30.36 -3.73
CA GLY A 102 3.09 29.33 -4.03
C GLY A 102 2.79 28.54 -5.30
N ASP A 103 3.67 27.60 -5.63
CA ASP A 103 3.59 26.82 -6.84
C ASP A 103 2.51 25.74 -6.74
N SER A 104 1.82 25.52 -7.86
CA SER A 104 0.87 24.43 -7.98
C SER A 104 1.60 23.07 -7.95
N MET A 105 1.00 22.08 -7.30
CA MET A 105 1.55 20.73 -7.22
C MET A 105 0.91 19.82 -8.28
N VAL A 106 1.72 19.21 -9.13
CA VAL A 106 1.25 18.17 -10.07
C VAL A 106 1.16 16.85 -9.33
N VAL A 107 0.01 16.19 -9.42
CA VAL A 107 -0.32 14.96 -8.68
C VAL A 107 -0.91 13.88 -9.59
N ALA A 108 -0.86 12.64 -9.13
CA ALA A 108 -1.64 11.55 -9.69
C ALA A 108 -2.83 11.24 -8.77
N ILE A 109 -4.05 11.30 -9.31
CA ILE A 109 -5.29 11.08 -8.57
C ILE A 109 -5.90 9.75 -9.03
N LYS A 110 -5.82 8.73 -8.18
CA LYS A 110 -6.41 7.40 -8.42
C LYS A 110 -7.83 7.40 -7.87
N LYS A 111 -8.80 7.26 -8.77
CA LYS A 111 -10.21 7.05 -8.43
C LYS A 111 -10.50 5.56 -8.49
N LEU A 112 -10.76 4.96 -7.33
CA LEU A 112 -11.03 3.53 -7.23
C LEU A 112 -12.40 3.18 -7.81
N ASN A 113 -12.49 1.97 -8.39
CA ASN A 113 -13.75 1.45 -8.90
C ASN A 113 -14.78 1.33 -7.77
N THR A 114 -15.99 1.84 -8.01
CA THR A 114 -17.09 1.86 -7.04
C THR A 114 -17.79 0.50 -6.89
N GLN A 115 -17.40 -0.50 -7.67
CA GLN A 115 -18.06 -1.81 -7.67
C GLN A 115 -17.55 -2.69 -6.51
N GLY A 116 -18.26 -2.61 -5.38
CA GLY A 116 -18.19 -3.59 -4.30
C GLY A 116 -17.21 -3.30 -3.16
N LEU A 117 -17.20 -4.22 -2.18
CA LEU A 117 -16.38 -4.13 -0.96
C LEU A 117 -14.87 -4.21 -1.21
N GLN A 118 -14.45 -4.67 -2.40
CA GLN A 118 -13.04 -4.86 -2.74
C GLN A 118 -12.29 -3.53 -2.90
N GLY A 119 -12.85 -2.57 -3.63
CA GLY A 119 -12.22 -1.26 -3.82
C GLY A 119 -12.03 -0.51 -2.50
N HIS A 120 -13.01 -0.59 -1.58
CA HIS A 120 -12.87 -0.02 -0.24
C HIS A 120 -11.76 -0.70 0.58
N LYS A 121 -11.65 -2.03 0.54
CA LYS A 121 -10.58 -2.76 1.23
C LYS A 121 -9.19 -2.38 0.71
N GLN A 122 -9.04 -2.25 -0.61
CA GLN A 122 -7.79 -1.83 -1.25
C GLN A 122 -7.43 -0.40 -0.84
N TRP A 123 -8.41 0.51 -0.87
CA TRP A 123 -8.22 1.87 -0.38
C TRP A 123 -7.75 1.92 1.07
N VAL A 124 -8.39 1.18 1.97
CA VAL A 124 -8.00 1.12 3.39
C VAL A 124 -6.56 0.58 3.53
N ALA A 125 -6.22 -0.50 2.82
CA ALA A 125 -4.88 -1.07 2.88
C ALA A 125 -3.83 -0.05 2.42
N GLU A 126 -4.09 0.64 1.31
CA GLU A 126 -3.17 1.59 0.73
C GLU A 126 -2.98 2.84 1.60
N VAL A 127 -4.05 3.41 2.16
CA VAL A 127 -3.97 4.52 3.12
C VAL A 127 -3.19 4.13 4.37
N GLN A 128 -3.44 2.94 4.94
CA GLN A 128 -2.78 2.51 6.16
C GLN A 128 -1.29 2.22 5.94
N ILE A 129 -0.96 1.51 4.87
CA ILE A 129 0.41 1.12 4.58
C ILE A 129 1.22 2.33 4.11
N LEU A 130 0.80 3.03 3.05
CA LEU A 130 1.57 4.19 2.57
C LEU A 130 1.46 5.41 3.48
N GLY A 131 0.49 5.48 4.38
CA GLY A 131 0.46 6.48 5.45
C GLY A 131 1.45 6.20 6.58
N ALA A 132 1.86 4.95 6.78
CA ALA A 132 2.85 4.56 7.78
C ALA A 132 4.30 4.57 7.23
N LEU A 133 4.47 4.21 5.96
CA LEU A 133 5.77 4.06 5.32
C LEU A 133 6.31 5.37 4.74
N ASP A 134 7.63 5.55 4.77
CA ASP A 134 8.32 6.66 4.11
C ASP A 134 9.69 6.20 3.63
N HIS A 135 9.89 6.11 2.31
CA HIS A 135 11.12 5.62 1.71
C HIS A 135 11.28 6.16 0.28
N PRO A 136 12.51 6.54 -0.17
CA PRO A 136 12.73 7.13 -1.49
C PRO A 136 12.28 6.26 -2.67
N ASN A 137 12.30 4.93 -2.51
CA ASN A 137 11.84 3.98 -3.53
C ASN A 137 10.41 3.47 -3.36
N LEU A 138 9.60 4.16 -2.56
CA LEU A 138 8.14 3.96 -2.48
C LEU A 138 7.43 5.22 -2.95
N VAL A 139 6.31 5.05 -3.66
CA VAL A 139 5.51 6.21 -4.11
C VAL A 139 4.90 6.88 -2.88
N LYS A 140 5.00 8.21 -2.82
CA LYS A 140 4.46 9.00 -1.72
C LYS A 140 2.96 9.20 -1.90
N LEU A 141 2.19 8.70 -0.94
CA LEU A 141 0.79 9.08 -0.78
C LEU A 141 0.74 10.47 -0.11
N LEU A 142 0.14 11.43 -0.80
CA LEU A 142 -0.02 12.81 -0.32
C LEU A 142 -1.32 12.99 0.46
N GLY A 143 -2.31 12.16 0.18
CA GLY A 143 -3.59 12.20 0.86
C GLY A 143 -4.65 11.36 0.17
N TYR A 144 -5.88 11.54 0.62
CA TYR A 144 -7.01 10.74 0.17
C TYR A 144 -8.29 11.58 0.13
N CYS A 145 -9.33 11.04 -0.49
CA CYS A 145 -10.70 11.51 -0.36
C CYS A 145 -11.59 10.33 0.04
N ALA A 146 -12.36 10.50 1.11
CA ALA A 146 -13.34 9.53 1.59
C ALA A 146 -14.69 10.23 1.79
N LEU A 147 -15.53 10.18 0.76
CA LEU A 147 -16.88 10.76 0.81
C LEU A 147 -17.92 9.66 0.67
N ASP A 148 -18.78 9.52 1.67
CA ASP A 148 -19.97 8.69 1.62
C ASP A 148 -21.17 9.60 1.35
N GLY A 149 -21.71 9.55 0.13
CA GLY A 149 -22.84 10.39 -0.28
C GLY A 149 -23.94 9.60 -0.95
N GLU A 150 -25.04 10.28 -1.27
CA GLU A 150 -26.23 9.70 -1.92
C GLU A 150 -25.91 9.04 -3.27
N ARG A 151 -24.89 9.55 -3.97
CA ARG A 151 -24.40 9.01 -5.25
C ARG A 151 -23.43 7.83 -5.08
N GLY A 152 -23.29 7.32 -3.86
CA GLY A 152 -22.42 6.21 -3.50
C GLY A 152 -21.11 6.63 -2.86
N ILE A 153 -20.35 5.60 -2.45
CA ILE A 153 -19.06 5.71 -1.78
C ILE A 153 -18.00 6.19 -2.79
N GLN A 154 -17.34 7.31 -2.48
CA GLN A 154 -16.22 7.84 -3.23
C GLN A 154 -14.94 7.59 -2.42
N ARG A 155 -14.00 6.87 -3.03
CA ARG A 155 -12.67 6.63 -2.50
C ARG A 155 -11.64 7.02 -3.55
N LEU A 156 -10.82 8.01 -3.23
CA LEU A 156 -9.74 8.47 -4.08
C LEU A 156 -8.44 8.54 -3.27
N LEU A 157 -7.33 8.42 -3.97
CA LEU A 157 -5.97 8.51 -3.45
C LEU A 157 -5.21 9.53 -4.29
N VAL A 158 -4.38 10.33 -3.63
CA VAL A 158 -3.59 11.41 -4.24
C VAL A 158 -2.12 11.12 -3.98
N TYR A 159 -1.34 10.96 -5.05
CA TYR A 159 0.08 10.64 -4.99
C TYR A 159 0.91 11.73 -5.64
N GLU A 160 2.21 11.72 -5.35
CA GLU A 160 3.18 12.40 -6.21
C GLU A 160 3.05 11.93 -7.66
N TYR A 161 3.26 12.84 -8.61
CA TYR A 161 3.20 12.51 -10.03
C TYR A 161 4.55 11.96 -10.53
N MET A 162 4.49 10.86 -11.27
CA MET A 162 5.65 10.15 -11.82
C MET A 162 5.74 10.41 -13.33
N PRO A 163 6.53 11.41 -13.80
CA PRO A 163 6.49 11.87 -15.18
C PRO A 163 7.06 10.88 -16.19
N ASN A 164 7.97 10.00 -15.76
CA ASN A 164 8.59 8.99 -16.63
C ASN A 164 7.82 7.67 -16.68
N LYS A 165 6.56 7.66 -16.19
CA LYS A 165 5.63 6.51 -16.26
C LYS A 165 6.18 5.24 -15.60
N SER A 166 5.69 4.06 -15.98
CA SER A 166 6.10 2.78 -15.41
C SER A 166 7.31 2.19 -16.13
N LEU A 167 8.02 1.28 -15.46
CA LEU A 167 9.09 0.51 -16.09
C LEU A 167 8.56 -0.35 -17.25
N GLU A 168 7.33 -0.87 -17.15
CA GLU A 168 6.67 -1.61 -18.23
C GLU A 168 6.57 -0.79 -19.52
N ASP A 169 6.24 0.50 -19.42
CA ASP A 169 6.21 1.41 -20.57
C ASP A 169 7.58 1.44 -21.27
N HIS A 170 8.68 1.55 -20.52
CA HIS A 170 10.03 1.60 -21.10
C HIS A 170 10.53 0.26 -21.63
N LEU A 171 9.99 -0.87 -21.14
CA LEU A 171 10.39 -2.20 -21.57
C LEU A 171 9.65 -2.68 -22.82
N PHE A 172 8.37 -2.34 -22.95
CA PHE A 172 7.51 -2.95 -23.98
C PHE A 172 6.92 -1.96 -24.98
N ASN A 173 6.91 -0.66 -24.69
CA ASN A 173 6.44 0.35 -25.63
C ASN A 173 7.56 0.78 -26.58
N ARG A 174 7.49 0.32 -27.84
CA ARG A 174 8.47 0.66 -28.88
C ARG A 174 8.55 2.15 -29.23
N ALA A 175 7.55 2.94 -28.87
CA ALA A 175 7.57 4.39 -29.05
C ALA A 175 8.42 5.11 -27.99
N MET A 176 8.75 4.44 -26.87
CA MET A 176 9.59 5.02 -25.82
C MET A 176 11.07 4.89 -26.16
N PRO A 177 11.90 5.90 -25.83
CA PRO A 177 13.34 5.79 -25.95
C PRO A 177 13.90 4.62 -25.15
N THR A 178 14.92 3.98 -25.69
CA THR A 178 15.59 2.89 -24.97
C THR A 178 16.32 3.43 -23.75
N VAL A 179 15.99 2.90 -22.57
CA VAL A 179 16.68 3.26 -21.32
C VAL A 179 18.12 2.74 -21.35
N PRO A 180 19.15 3.58 -21.10
CA PRO A 180 20.55 3.16 -21.06
C PRO A 180 20.83 2.09 -19.99
N TRP A 181 21.81 1.21 -20.25
CA TRP A 181 22.12 0.09 -19.36
C TRP A 181 22.38 0.51 -17.90
N ARG A 182 23.17 1.58 -17.70
CA ARG A 182 23.46 2.11 -16.37
C ARG A 182 22.19 2.54 -15.61
N THR A 183 21.24 3.17 -16.30
CA THR A 183 19.96 3.58 -15.73
C THR A 183 19.10 2.36 -15.38
N ARG A 184 19.14 1.27 -16.17
CA ARG A 184 18.44 0.02 -15.83
C ARG A 184 18.98 -0.60 -14.55
N LEU A 185 20.29 -0.61 -14.36
CA LEU A 185 20.91 -1.10 -13.12
C LEU A 185 20.49 -0.24 -11.91
N HIS A 186 20.44 1.08 -12.07
CA HIS A 186 19.91 2.00 -11.05
C HIS A 186 18.46 1.70 -10.68
N ILE A 187 17.60 1.49 -11.69
CA ILE A 187 16.19 1.14 -11.51
C ILE A 187 16.02 -0.19 -10.74
N ILE A 188 16.76 -1.24 -11.13
CA ILE A 188 16.66 -2.54 -10.47
C ILE A 188 17.15 -2.46 -9.03
N LEU A 189 18.27 -1.74 -8.79
CA LEU A 189 18.80 -1.54 -7.44
C LEU A 189 17.79 -0.81 -6.55
N GLY A 190 17.22 0.31 -7.02
CA GLY A 190 16.24 1.05 -6.22
C GLY A 190 14.94 0.28 -5.99
N ALA A 191 14.47 -0.50 -6.96
CA ALA A 191 13.33 -1.39 -6.76
C ALA A 191 13.63 -2.47 -5.70
N ALA A 192 14.83 -3.06 -5.72
CA ALA A 192 15.28 -4.01 -4.70
C ALA A 192 15.42 -3.37 -3.32
N GLN A 193 15.90 -2.13 -3.23
CA GLN A 193 15.97 -1.36 -1.98
C GLN A 193 14.57 -1.10 -1.41
N GLY A 194 13.60 -0.71 -2.25
CA GLY A 194 12.20 -0.59 -1.83
C GLY A 194 11.62 -1.89 -1.31
N MET A 195 11.91 -3.02 -1.97
CA MET A 195 11.47 -4.35 -1.51
C MET A 195 12.14 -4.76 -0.20
N ALA A 196 13.45 -4.51 -0.04
CA ALA A 196 14.18 -4.79 1.18
C ALA A 196 13.62 -3.98 2.35
N TYR A 197 13.34 -2.68 2.15
CA TYR A 197 12.68 -1.84 3.14
C TYR A 197 11.36 -2.43 3.62
N LEU A 198 10.49 -2.88 2.70
CA LEU A 198 9.21 -3.50 3.06
C LEU A 198 9.37 -4.79 3.89
N HIS A 199 10.45 -5.53 3.67
CA HIS A 199 10.64 -6.85 4.26
C HIS A 199 11.49 -6.85 5.54
N GLU A 200 12.43 -5.93 5.66
CA GLU A 200 13.56 -6.03 6.59
C GLU A 200 13.73 -4.78 7.48
N ASP A 201 12.91 -3.73 7.31
CA ASP A 201 12.98 -2.58 8.20
C ASP A 201 12.58 -2.99 9.64
N ALA A 202 13.57 -2.97 10.54
CA ALA A 202 13.41 -3.37 11.93
C ALA A 202 12.42 -2.49 12.71
N GLU A 203 12.13 -1.27 12.24
CA GLU A 203 11.19 -0.37 12.91
C GLU A 203 9.73 -0.68 12.61
N VAL A 204 9.46 -1.39 11.51
CA VAL A 204 8.11 -1.61 10.98
C VAL A 204 7.84 -3.10 10.86
N GLN A 205 6.63 -3.52 11.24
CA GLN A 205 6.19 -4.88 10.94
C GLN A 205 6.32 -5.15 9.43
N GLN A 206 6.90 -6.30 9.08
CA GLN A 206 7.09 -6.75 7.70
C GLN A 206 5.84 -6.49 6.85
N VAL A 207 6.01 -5.95 5.64
CA VAL A 207 4.93 -5.72 4.68
C VAL A 207 5.11 -6.67 3.49
N ILE A 208 4.13 -7.53 3.27
CA ILE A 208 4.07 -8.39 2.09
C ILE A 208 3.40 -7.60 0.97
N TYR A 209 4.17 -7.19 -0.04
CA TYR A 209 3.71 -6.32 -1.13
C TYR A 209 2.71 -7.00 -2.09
N ARG A 210 3.02 -8.25 -2.50
CA ARG A 210 2.17 -9.16 -3.31
C ARG A 210 1.87 -8.77 -4.77
N ASP A 211 2.26 -7.58 -5.23
CA ASP A 211 2.03 -7.16 -6.62
C ASP A 211 3.29 -6.57 -7.25
N PHE A 212 4.43 -7.26 -7.08
CA PHE A 212 5.70 -6.85 -7.66
C PHE A 212 5.74 -7.20 -9.16
N LYS A 213 5.62 -6.17 -10.00
CA LYS A 213 5.65 -6.25 -11.47
C LYS A 213 6.13 -4.93 -12.08
N SER A 214 6.57 -4.96 -13.34
CA SER A 214 7.12 -3.78 -14.03
C SER A 214 6.14 -2.61 -14.14
N SER A 215 4.84 -2.87 -14.24
CA SER A 215 3.80 -1.83 -14.29
C SER A 215 3.64 -1.08 -12.96
N ASN A 216 4.06 -1.67 -11.85
CA ASN A 216 4.01 -1.08 -10.51
C ASN A 216 5.35 -0.48 -10.05
N VAL A 217 6.36 -0.44 -10.93
CA VAL A 217 7.61 0.30 -10.71
C VAL A 217 7.53 1.59 -11.50
N LEU A 218 7.17 2.69 -10.85
CA LEU A 218 7.07 4.01 -11.47
C LEU A 218 8.40 4.76 -11.44
N LEU A 219 8.60 5.66 -12.39
CA LEU A 219 9.85 6.40 -12.56
C LEU A 219 9.61 7.90 -12.40
N ASP A 220 10.35 8.51 -11.47
CA ASP A 220 10.30 9.96 -11.27
C ASP A 220 11.06 10.69 -12.40
N LYS A 221 11.14 12.02 -12.33
CA LYS A 221 11.82 12.86 -13.34
C LYS A 221 13.29 12.48 -13.58
N ASP A 222 13.96 11.92 -12.59
CA ASP A 222 15.38 11.58 -12.60
C ASP A 222 15.59 10.06 -12.80
N PHE A 223 14.54 9.34 -13.20
CA PHE A 223 14.52 7.88 -13.36
C PHE A 223 14.80 7.10 -12.06
N ASN A 224 14.54 7.70 -10.89
CA ASN A 224 14.52 6.93 -9.65
C ASN A 224 13.25 6.05 -9.61
N PRO A 225 13.40 4.76 -9.29
CA PRO A 225 12.28 3.84 -9.22
C PRO A 225 11.51 4.01 -7.91
N LYS A 226 10.18 3.95 -8.00
CA LYS A 226 9.29 3.89 -6.84
C LYS A 226 8.24 2.81 -7.01
N LEU A 227 8.13 1.93 -6.02
CA LEU A 227 7.05 0.93 -5.98
C LEU A 227 5.71 1.64 -5.74
N SER A 228 4.66 1.21 -6.45
CA SER A 228 3.31 1.77 -6.37
C SER A 228 2.23 0.70 -6.19
N ASP A 229 0.97 1.09 -6.07
CA ASP A 229 -0.17 0.16 -5.96
C ASP A 229 -0.09 -0.82 -4.78
N PHE A 230 -0.25 -0.28 -3.58
CA PHE A 230 -0.24 -1.05 -2.34
C PHE A 230 -1.62 -1.60 -1.97
N GLY A 231 -2.60 -1.55 -2.88
CA GLY A 231 -3.97 -2.01 -2.63
C GLY A 231 -4.06 -3.51 -2.29
N LEU A 232 -3.06 -4.29 -2.71
CA LEU A 232 -2.91 -5.69 -2.33
C LEU A 232 -1.90 -5.91 -1.20
N ALA A 233 -1.19 -4.93 -0.68
CA ALA A 233 -0.20 -5.19 0.37
C ALA A 233 -0.85 -5.60 1.71
N ARG A 234 -0.10 -6.31 2.55
CA ARG A 234 -0.54 -6.79 3.88
C ARG A 234 0.58 -6.76 4.89
N GLU A 235 0.23 -6.54 6.16
CA GLU A 235 1.13 -6.87 7.27
C GLU A 235 1.48 -8.37 7.22
N GLY A 236 2.77 -8.65 7.32
CA GLY A 236 3.34 -9.97 7.48
C GLY A 236 3.06 -10.52 8.88
N PRO A 237 3.21 -11.82 9.07
CA PRO A 237 2.80 -12.48 10.29
C PRO A 237 3.65 -12.02 11.49
N THR A 238 3.01 -11.88 12.65
CA THR A 238 3.64 -11.57 13.94
C THR A 238 3.66 -12.81 14.84
N GLY A 239 4.64 -12.89 15.74
CA GLY A 239 4.59 -13.81 16.90
C GLY A 239 4.52 -15.30 16.54
N GLY A 240 5.42 -15.80 15.69
CA GLY A 240 5.56 -17.24 15.38
C GLY A 240 4.47 -17.79 14.45
N GLN A 241 3.55 -16.97 13.96
CA GLN A 241 2.66 -17.35 12.87
C GLN A 241 3.45 -17.42 11.55
N THR A 242 3.20 -18.42 10.73
CA THR A 242 3.94 -18.67 9.48
C THR A 242 3.14 -18.35 8.21
N HIS A 243 1.87 -17.95 8.35
CA HIS A 243 0.95 -17.83 7.21
C HIS A 243 0.07 -16.58 7.30
N VAL A 244 -0.25 -16.00 6.14
CA VAL A 244 -1.22 -14.90 5.97
C VAL A 244 -2.31 -15.35 5.00
N SER A 245 -3.57 -15.39 5.46
CA SER A 245 -4.71 -15.76 4.62
C SER A 245 -5.15 -14.61 3.72
N THR A 246 -5.36 -14.88 2.43
CA THR A 246 -5.86 -13.87 1.46
C THR A 246 -6.93 -14.42 0.54
N ALA A 247 -7.85 -13.54 0.14
CA ALA A 247 -8.70 -13.78 -1.02
C ALA A 247 -7.88 -13.68 -2.31
N VAL A 248 -8.20 -14.51 -3.30
CA VAL A 248 -7.62 -14.47 -4.64
C VAL A 248 -8.05 -13.17 -5.32
N SER A 249 -7.09 -12.38 -5.80
CA SER A 249 -7.35 -11.23 -6.66
C SER A 249 -6.93 -11.63 -8.07
N SER A 250 -7.87 -12.07 -8.89
CA SER A 250 -7.61 -12.36 -10.29
C SER A 250 -7.50 -11.05 -11.08
N GLU A 251 -6.30 -10.73 -11.56
CA GLU A 251 -6.19 -9.89 -12.75
C GLU A 251 -6.75 -10.70 -13.92
N MET A 252 -7.84 -10.23 -14.52
CA MET A 252 -8.40 -10.82 -15.71
C MET A 252 -7.39 -10.62 -16.83
N ILE A 253 -6.54 -11.62 -17.07
CA ILE A 253 -5.70 -11.70 -18.25
C ILE A 253 -6.67 -11.71 -19.44
N LYS A 254 -6.81 -10.56 -20.13
CA LYS A 254 -7.42 -10.54 -21.44
C LYS A 254 -6.47 -11.28 -22.36
N LEU A 255 -6.75 -12.56 -22.61
CA LEU A 255 -6.28 -13.22 -23.81
C LEU A 255 -6.99 -12.51 -24.97
N SER A 256 -6.21 -11.74 -25.74
CA SER A 256 -6.62 -11.23 -27.05
C SER A 256 -6.86 -12.39 -28.00
#